data_AF-A0A261RW29-F1
#
_entry.id   AF-A0A261RW29-F1
#
_cell.length_a   1.000
_cell.length_b   1.000
_cell.length_c   1.000
_cell.angle_alpha   90.00
_cell.angle_beta   90.00
_cell.angle_gamma   90.00
#
_symmetry.space_group_name_H-M   'P 1'
#
loop_
_entity.id
_entity.type
_entity.pdbx_description
1 polymer ?
#
loop_
_entity_poly.entity_id
_entity_poly.type
_entity_poly.pdbx_seq_one_letter_code
_entity_poly.pdbx_strand_id
1 'polypeptide(L)'
;MFHVVSGLIGLYLVWRYVCRLRTSVPVRVVLSGLLMMFILHHWLVSRRFGSMASPEIPGELIMVLGAVFGGLILFACMMLLRDLVGALTWLFSRSAGRRILARTGVAHGLAALSLALGVIGVWQAVKVPEVRELEVRVAGLPAAFEGYRIVHLTDLHTSRLLQGPWMRAVVDRANSLDPALIVISGDLVDGTPEARANDFPPLADLRATDGVYGVPGNHEYYAAYGQWMNVFRDLGIRMLVNEHAVVRRGDGALVVAGVADQVGPTRGEIGPDIGRALAGRPDGAPVLLLDHRPGNAQANRAAGADIQLSGHTHGGHARGLDLMVAAANSGFVSGRYAVDGMTLYVSNGAGLWPGFPIRLGVPSEITRITLRAAS
;
A
#
# COMPACT_ATOMS: atom_id res chain seq x y z
N MET A 1 2.10 4.89 20.95
CA MET A 1 2.86 3.63 20.77
C MET A 1 3.95 3.75 19.70
N PHE A 2 3.62 4.10 18.45
CA PHE A 2 4.59 4.16 17.34
C PHE A 2 5.87 5.00 17.60
N HIS A 3 5.73 6.21 18.15
CA HIS A 3 6.87 7.09 18.47
C HIS A 3 7.73 6.55 19.61
N VAL A 4 7.15 5.76 20.53
CA VAL A 4 7.92 5.11 21.62
C VAL A 4 8.82 4.03 21.03
N VAL A 5 8.29 3.17 20.16
CA VAL A 5 9.06 2.11 19.49
C VAL A 5 10.19 2.74 18.64
N SER A 6 9.87 3.74 17.82
CA SER A 6 10.85 4.44 16.99
C SER A 6 11.93 5.12 17.85
N GLY A 7 11.54 5.72 18.98
CA GLY A 7 12.47 6.30 19.94
C GLY A 7 13.42 5.28 20.56
N LEU A 8 12.93 4.09 20.94
CA LEU A 8 13.77 3.00 21.45
C LEU A 8 14.78 2.50 20.41
N ILE A 9 14.37 2.38 19.15
CA ILE A 9 15.27 2.06 18.04
C ILE A 9 16.36 3.14 17.91
N GLY A 10 15.97 4.41 18.03
CA GLY A 10 16.90 5.54 17.98
C GLY A 10 17.94 5.50 19.09
N LEU A 11 17.48 5.28 20.33
CA LEU A 11 18.35 5.13 21.50
C LEU A 11 19.31 3.95 21.35
N TYR A 12 18.84 2.82 20.81
CA TYR A 12 19.68 1.67 20.48
C TYR A 12 20.81 2.08 19.50
N LEU A 13 20.49 2.77 18.40
CA LEU A 13 21.49 3.23 17.44
C LEU A 13 22.45 4.26 18.05
N VAL A 14 21.96 5.18 18.88
CA VAL A 14 22.80 6.15 19.60
C VAL A 14 23.83 5.42 20.46
N TRP A 15 23.37 4.52 21.33
CA TRP A 15 24.23 3.74 22.21
C TRP A 15 25.21 2.87 21.42
N ARG A 16 24.71 2.18 20.39
CA ARG A 16 25.45 1.11 19.74
C ARG A 16 26.39 1.58 18.63
N TYR A 17 26.07 2.70 17.99
CA TYR A 17 26.82 3.28 16.88
C TYR A 17 27.42 4.63 17.25
N VAL A 18 26.59 5.66 17.53
CA VAL A 18 27.05 7.05 17.71
C VAL A 18 28.04 7.18 18.87
N CYS A 19 27.73 6.60 20.04
CA CYS A 19 28.61 6.63 21.21
C CYS A 19 29.97 5.96 20.96
N ARG A 20 30.09 5.07 19.96
CA ARG A 20 31.32 4.34 19.62
C ARG A 20 32.14 4.99 18.50
N LEU A 21 31.70 6.11 17.95
CA LEU A 21 32.46 6.88 16.97
C LEU A 21 33.69 7.51 17.63
N ARG A 22 34.83 7.49 16.91
CA ARG A 22 36.08 8.12 17.34
C ARG A 22 36.07 9.62 17.04
N THR A 23 35.16 10.35 17.67
CA THR A 23 34.95 11.81 17.51
C THR A 23 34.77 12.49 18.86
N SER A 24 34.74 13.83 18.88
CA SER A 24 34.55 14.59 20.12
C SER A 24 33.15 14.39 20.72
N VAL A 25 33.02 14.61 22.04
CA VAL A 25 31.72 14.52 22.74
C VAL A 25 30.67 15.46 22.12
N PRO A 26 30.97 16.75 21.82
CA PRO A 26 29.99 17.64 21.18
C PRO A 26 29.47 17.10 19.85
N VAL A 27 30.35 16.53 19.02
CA VAL A 27 29.96 15.93 17.74
C VAL A 27 28.99 14.76 17.96
N ARG A 28 29.29 13.87 18.93
CA ARG A 28 28.38 12.75 19.26
C ARG A 28 27.03 13.22 19.77
N VAL A 29 26.97 14.27 20.60
CA VAL A 29 25.71 14.84 21.09
C VAL A 29 24.86 15.38 19.94
N VAL A 30 25.47 16.13 19.01
CA VAL A 30 24.78 16.64 17.82
C VAL A 30 24.27 15.50 16.94
N LEU A 31 25.10 14.49 16.66
CA LEU A 31 24.70 13.32 15.87
C LEU A 31 23.56 12.53 16.52
N SER A 32 23.58 12.38 17.85
CA SER A 32 22.48 11.77 18.59
C SER A 32 21.20 12.58 18.46
N GLY A 33 21.27 13.92 18.60
CA GLY A 33 20.12 14.80 18.43
C GLY A 33 19.51 14.70 17.03
N LEU A 34 20.35 14.74 15.98
CA LEU A 34 19.91 14.58 14.59
C LEU A 34 19.26 13.23 14.33
N LEU A 35 19.89 12.13 14.79
CA LEU A 35 19.33 10.78 14.65
C LEU A 35 17.96 10.69 15.33
N MET A 36 17.84 11.20 16.55
CA MET A 36 16.58 11.20 17.29
C MET A 36 15.52 12.06 16.60
N MET A 37 15.89 13.20 16.03
CA MET A 37 14.99 14.05 15.26
C MET A 37 14.43 13.31 14.03
N PHE A 38 15.29 12.66 13.24
CA PHE A 38 14.85 11.93 12.05
C PHE A 38 14.01 10.70 12.39
N ILE A 39 14.37 9.93 13.42
CA ILE A 39 13.59 8.75 13.79
C ILE A 39 12.24 9.09 14.45
N LEU A 40 12.12 10.29 15.03
CA LEU A 40 10.88 10.80 15.62
C LEU A 40 10.13 11.76 14.68
N HIS A 41 10.53 11.89 13.42
CA HIS A 41 9.96 12.90 12.53
C HIS A 41 8.44 12.78 12.35
N HIS A 42 7.87 11.56 12.29
CA HIS A 42 6.41 11.38 12.22
C HIS A 42 5.68 12.01 13.41
N TRP A 43 6.26 11.96 14.61
CA TRP A 43 5.69 12.60 15.79
C TRP A 43 5.84 14.12 15.75
N LEU A 44 6.99 14.61 15.27
CA LEU A 44 7.24 16.05 15.10
C LEU A 44 6.32 16.67 14.04
N VAL A 45 6.17 16.02 12.88
CA VAL A 45 5.34 16.47 11.77
C VAL A 45 3.86 16.41 12.14
N SER A 46 3.39 15.30 12.71
CA SER A 46 1.96 15.16 13.07
C SER A 46 1.49 16.09 14.19
N ARG A 47 2.40 16.73 14.93
CA ARG A 47 2.06 17.78 15.91
C ARG A 47 1.65 19.10 15.29
N ARG A 48 2.08 19.40 14.05
CA ARG A 48 1.95 20.74 13.48
C ARG A 48 1.58 20.80 12.01
N PHE A 49 1.87 19.76 11.24
CA PHE A 49 1.76 19.73 9.78
C PHE A 49 0.98 18.50 9.33
N GLY A 50 -0.27 18.36 9.79
CA GLY A 50 -1.15 17.26 9.40
C GLY A 50 -1.02 16.03 10.30
N SER A 51 -1.17 14.84 9.72
CA SER A 51 -1.14 13.56 10.43
C SER A 51 -0.03 12.65 9.89
N MET A 52 0.15 11.48 10.49
CA MET A 52 1.06 10.46 9.94
C MET A 52 0.57 9.94 8.57
N ALA A 53 -0.75 9.86 8.38
CA ALA A 53 -1.36 9.39 7.14
C ALA A 53 -1.39 10.47 6.05
N SER A 54 -1.46 11.74 6.44
CA SER A 54 -1.46 12.89 5.51
C SER A 54 -0.61 14.02 6.10
N PRO A 55 0.72 13.95 5.96
CA PRO A 55 1.62 15.03 6.36
C PRO A 55 1.57 16.17 5.34
N GLU A 56 1.28 17.37 5.82
CA GLU A 56 1.08 18.58 5.02
C GLU A 56 2.36 19.43 4.93
N ILE A 57 3.43 18.79 4.48
CA ILE A 57 4.75 19.38 4.19
C ILE A 57 5.13 19.13 2.72
N PRO A 58 6.15 19.81 2.16
CA PRO A 58 6.57 19.58 0.78
C PRO A 58 6.94 18.12 0.49
N GLY A 59 6.57 17.62 -0.69
CA GLY A 59 6.76 16.21 -1.06
C GLY A 59 8.23 15.78 -1.07
N GLU A 60 9.13 16.67 -1.46
CA GLU A 60 10.58 16.45 -1.44
C GLU A 60 11.08 16.24 -0.01
N LEU A 61 10.51 16.96 0.96
CA LEU A 61 10.84 16.78 2.36
C LEU A 61 10.30 15.44 2.88
N ILE A 62 9.09 15.02 2.45
CA ILE A 62 8.56 13.68 2.77
C ILE A 62 9.50 12.60 2.22
N MET A 63 9.99 12.74 0.99
CA MET A 63 10.94 11.78 0.39
C MET A 63 12.24 11.69 1.17
N VAL A 64 12.84 12.83 1.53
CA VAL A 64 14.08 12.85 2.33
C VAL A 64 13.86 12.25 3.72
N LEU A 65 12.79 12.66 4.41
CA LEU A 65 12.46 12.12 5.74
C LEU A 65 12.18 10.63 5.69
N GLY A 66 11.42 10.15 4.69
CA GLY A 66 11.15 8.73 4.47
C GLY A 66 12.42 7.93 4.22
N ALA A 67 13.31 8.41 3.34
CA ALA A 67 14.54 7.72 2.99
C ALA A 67 15.48 7.60 4.19
N VAL A 68 15.64 8.68 4.96
CA VAL A 68 16.46 8.67 6.18
C VAL A 68 15.81 7.80 7.25
N PHE A 69 14.50 7.93 7.47
CA PHE A 69 13.79 7.15 8.48
C PHE A 69 13.91 5.65 8.22
N GLY A 70 13.54 5.16 7.03
CA GLY A 70 13.67 3.74 6.77
C GLY A 70 15.12 3.28 6.62
N GLY A 71 16.04 4.14 6.18
CA GLY A 71 17.47 3.87 6.28
C GLY A 71 17.90 3.62 7.72
N LEU A 72 17.40 4.40 8.68
CA LEU A 72 17.66 4.18 10.11
C LEU A 72 17.00 2.89 10.63
N ILE A 73 15.77 2.58 10.23
CA ILE A 73 15.10 1.31 10.61
C ILE A 73 15.88 0.11 10.07
N LEU A 74 16.23 0.11 8.79
CA LEU A 74 17.05 -0.95 8.16
C LEU A 74 18.41 -1.06 8.83
N PHE A 75 19.05 0.07 9.16
CA PHE A 75 20.32 0.09 9.84
C PHE A 75 20.21 -0.54 11.24
N ALA A 76 19.15 -0.24 11.98
CA ALA A 76 18.88 -0.86 13.27
C ALA A 76 18.68 -2.37 13.13
N CYS A 77 17.91 -2.85 12.15
CA CYS A 77 17.72 -4.28 11.89
C CYS A 77 19.06 -4.97 11.56
N MET A 78 19.87 -4.39 10.67
CA MET A 78 21.18 -4.94 10.31
C MET A 78 22.16 -4.94 11.49
N MET A 79 22.11 -3.90 12.32
CA MET A 79 22.90 -3.79 13.55
C MET A 79 22.49 -4.83 14.59
N LEU A 80 21.19 -5.04 14.78
CA LEU A 80 20.63 -6.06 15.67
C LEU A 80 21.03 -7.46 15.20
N LEU A 81 20.92 -7.75 13.91
CA LEU A 81 21.36 -9.02 13.34
C LEU A 81 22.86 -9.23 13.55
N ARG A 82 23.70 -8.21 13.28
CA ARG A 82 25.14 -8.28 13.55
C ARG A 82 25.42 -8.55 15.03
N ASP A 83 24.69 -7.90 15.93
CA ASP A 83 24.87 -8.07 17.36
C ASP A 83 24.44 -9.47 17.84
N LEU A 84 23.35 -10.02 17.28
CA LEU A 84 22.93 -11.39 17.52
C LEU A 84 23.97 -12.39 17.03
N VAL A 85 24.47 -12.24 15.80
CA VAL A 85 25.54 -13.09 15.25
C VAL A 85 26.80 -12.99 16.11
N GLY A 86 27.16 -11.78 16.55
CA GLY A 86 28.31 -11.56 17.44
C GLY A 86 28.13 -12.22 18.81
N ALA A 87 26.94 -12.16 19.40
CA ALA A 87 26.61 -12.80 20.67
C ALA A 87 26.61 -14.33 20.56
N LEU A 88 25.98 -14.89 19.53
CA LEU A 88 25.99 -16.33 19.27
C LEU A 88 27.41 -16.84 19.03
N THR A 89 28.20 -16.11 18.23
CA THR A 89 29.62 -16.44 18.00
C THR A 89 30.43 -16.38 19.29
N TRP A 90 30.12 -15.45 20.19
CA TRP A 90 30.81 -15.31 21.47
C TRP A 90 30.63 -16.53 22.39
N LEU A 91 29.50 -17.23 22.30
CA LEU A 91 29.24 -18.48 23.04
C LEU A 91 30.22 -19.59 22.67
N PHE A 92 30.70 -19.62 21.42
CA PHE A 92 31.65 -20.63 20.92
C PHE A 92 33.10 -20.11 20.89
N SER A 93 33.29 -18.81 20.64
CA SER A 93 34.60 -18.17 20.59
C SER A 93 34.53 -16.71 21.05
N ARG A 94 34.98 -16.48 22.29
CA ARG A 94 34.97 -15.15 22.91
C ARG A 94 35.74 -14.11 22.10
N SER A 95 36.88 -14.48 21.50
CA SER A 95 37.70 -13.57 20.70
C SER A 95 37.03 -13.22 19.37
N ALA A 96 36.41 -14.19 18.69
CA ALA A 96 35.70 -13.96 17.44
C ALA A 96 34.41 -13.13 17.64
N GLY A 97 33.60 -13.46 18.65
CA GLY A 97 32.38 -12.71 18.98
C GLY A 97 32.68 -11.26 19.34
N ARG A 98 33.70 -11.00 20.20
CA ARG A 98 34.15 -9.64 20.51
C ARG A 98 34.60 -8.86 19.27
N ARG A 99 35.29 -9.53 18.34
CA ARG A 99 35.74 -8.91 17.09
C ARG A 99 34.56 -8.45 16.23
N ILE A 100 33.51 -9.26 16.09
CA ILE A 100 32.30 -8.89 15.35
C ILE A 100 31.60 -7.69 16.01
N LEU A 101 31.45 -7.73 17.33
CA LEU A 101 30.77 -6.67 18.09
C LEU A 101 31.56 -5.35 18.15
N ALA A 102 32.89 -5.39 18.15
CA ALA A 102 33.74 -4.21 18.30
C ALA A 102 34.14 -3.54 16.97
N ARG A 103 34.03 -4.25 15.83
CA ARG A 103 34.44 -3.72 14.51
C ARG A 103 33.50 -2.61 14.02
N THR A 104 33.92 -1.36 14.22
CA THR A 104 33.18 -0.18 13.75
C THR A 104 33.14 -0.05 12.23
N GLY A 105 34.17 -0.50 11.49
CA GLY A 105 34.19 -0.44 10.03
C GLY A 105 32.97 -1.09 9.36
N VAL A 106 32.56 -2.26 9.86
CA VAL A 106 31.33 -2.94 9.39
C VAL A 106 30.09 -2.09 9.66
N ALA A 107 30.03 -1.40 10.80
CA ALA A 107 28.89 -0.54 11.13
C ALA A 107 28.72 0.62 10.13
N HIS A 108 29.82 1.24 9.70
CA HIS A 108 29.77 2.31 8.68
C HIS A 108 29.29 1.76 7.33
N GLY A 109 29.78 0.58 6.93
CA GLY A 109 29.32 -0.09 5.71
C GLY A 109 27.82 -0.42 5.75
N LEU A 110 27.32 -0.93 6.88
CA LEU A 110 25.89 -1.18 7.09
C LEU A 110 25.08 0.12 7.06
N ALA A 111 25.53 1.19 7.72
CA ALA A 111 24.85 2.48 7.71
C ALA A 111 24.73 3.06 6.29
N ALA A 112 25.82 3.02 5.51
CA ALA A 112 25.84 3.48 4.13
C ALA A 112 24.90 2.65 3.24
N LEU A 113 24.96 1.31 3.38
CA LEU A 113 24.07 0.40 2.65
C LEU A 113 22.60 0.65 3.00
N SER A 114 22.27 0.78 4.29
CA SER A 114 20.89 1.03 4.72
C SER A 114 20.35 2.36 4.23
N LEU A 115 21.16 3.42 4.22
CA LEU A 115 20.76 4.71 3.66
C LEU A 115 20.53 4.61 2.15
N ALA A 116 21.43 3.95 1.41
CA ALA A 116 21.25 3.72 -0.01
C ALA A 116 19.97 2.93 -0.32
N LEU A 117 19.68 1.88 0.46
CA LEU A 117 18.43 1.14 0.36
C LEU A 117 17.20 1.98 0.73
N GLY A 118 17.31 2.88 1.72
CA GLY A 118 16.25 3.83 2.06
C GLY A 118 15.91 4.76 0.88
N VAL A 119 16.94 5.32 0.23
CA VAL A 119 16.79 6.18 -0.97
C VAL A 119 16.18 5.39 -2.13
N ILE A 120 16.71 4.20 -2.43
CA ILE A 120 16.16 3.31 -3.47
C ILE A 120 14.71 2.95 -3.15
N GLY A 121 14.41 2.67 -1.88
CA GLY A 121 13.08 2.29 -1.42
C GLY A 121 12.05 3.40 -1.61
N VAL A 122 12.41 4.65 -1.31
CA VAL A 122 11.55 5.81 -1.58
C VAL A 122 11.38 6.03 -3.08
N TRP A 123 12.47 5.95 -3.85
CA TRP A 123 12.39 6.09 -5.30
C TRP A 123 11.45 5.05 -5.93
N GLN A 124 11.52 3.80 -5.48
CA GLN A 124 10.60 2.74 -5.90
C GLN A 124 9.15 2.96 -5.44
N ALA A 125 8.95 3.68 -4.32
CA ALA A 125 7.61 4.02 -3.82
C ALA A 125 6.93 5.13 -4.61
N VAL A 126 7.70 6.10 -5.13
CA VAL A 126 7.16 7.28 -5.82
C VAL A 126 7.25 7.22 -7.35
N LYS A 127 7.96 6.24 -7.92
CA LYS A 127 7.98 6.07 -9.37
C LYS A 127 6.58 5.74 -9.90
N VAL A 128 6.30 6.12 -11.14
CA VAL A 128 5.07 5.69 -11.82
C VAL A 128 5.11 4.16 -11.96
N PRO A 129 4.04 3.44 -11.59
CA PRO A 129 4.04 1.98 -11.57
C PRO A 129 4.21 1.35 -12.94
N GLU A 130 4.76 0.15 -12.95
CA GLU A 130 4.79 -0.69 -14.13
C GLU A 130 3.47 -1.45 -14.30
N VAL A 131 3.22 -1.94 -15.51
CA VAL A 131 2.01 -2.68 -15.81
C VAL A 131 2.22 -4.15 -15.44
N ARG A 132 1.33 -4.69 -14.61
CA ARG A 132 1.28 -6.10 -14.28
C ARG A 132 0.19 -6.79 -15.09
N GLU A 133 0.58 -7.76 -15.90
CA GLU A 133 -0.35 -8.61 -16.65
C GLU A 133 -0.83 -9.78 -15.80
N LEU A 134 -2.15 -9.98 -15.74
CA LEU A 134 -2.79 -11.08 -15.04
C LEU A 134 -3.91 -11.70 -15.88
N GLU A 135 -3.87 -13.02 -16.07
CA GLU A 135 -5.03 -13.75 -16.59
C GLU A 135 -5.81 -14.42 -15.46
N VAL A 136 -7.12 -14.19 -15.43
CA VAL A 136 -8.03 -14.77 -14.43
C VAL A 136 -9.03 -15.66 -15.14
N ARG A 137 -9.01 -16.95 -14.77
CA ARG A 137 -9.96 -17.94 -15.27
C ARG A 137 -11.18 -17.97 -14.37
N VAL A 138 -12.36 -17.86 -14.97
CA VAL A 138 -13.65 -17.76 -14.27
C VAL A 138 -14.57 -18.85 -14.78
N ALA A 139 -15.09 -19.67 -13.87
CA ALA A 139 -16.09 -20.68 -14.21
C ALA A 139 -17.41 -20.01 -14.60
N GLY A 140 -18.04 -20.48 -15.68
CA GLY A 140 -19.29 -19.90 -16.16
C GLY A 140 -19.14 -18.50 -16.77
N LEU A 141 -17.92 -18.08 -17.16
CA LEU A 141 -17.72 -16.80 -17.84
C LEU A 141 -18.51 -16.78 -19.17
N PRO A 142 -19.42 -15.82 -19.38
CA PRO A 142 -20.12 -15.70 -20.65
C PRO A 142 -19.13 -15.43 -21.80
N ALA A 143 -19.38 -15.99 -22.99
CA ALA A 143 -18.49 -15.86 -24.14
C ALA A 143 -18.18 -14.40 -24.53
N ALA A 144 -19.13 -13.48 -24.28
CA ALA A 144 -18.97 -12.04 -24.52
C ALA A 144 -17.90 -11.36 -23.63
N PHE A 145 -17.47 -12.02 -22.56
CA PHE A 145 -16.41 -11.57 -21.65
C PHE A 145 -15.08 -12.32 -21.84
N GLU A 146 -14.98 -13.22 -22.83
CA GLU A 146 -13.70 -13.85 -23.16
C GLU A 146 -12.70 -12.80 -23.66
N GLY A 147 -11.53 -12.71 -23.01
CA GLY A 147 -10.54 -11.67 -23.31
C GLY A 147 -10.91 -10.28 -22.78
N TYR A 148 -11.92 -10.16 -21.92
CA TYR A 148 -12.35 -8.90 -21.33
C TYR A 148 -11.23 -8.28 -20.48
N ARG A 149 -10.88 -7.03 -20.77
CA ARG A 149 -9.76 -6.32 -20.14
C ARG A 149 -10.24 -5.38 -19.05
N ILE A 150 -9.78 -5.62 -17.84
CA ILE A 150 -10.03 -4.80 -16.67
C ILE A 150 -8.71 -4.18 -16.24
N VAL A 151 -8.68 -2.87 -16.01
CA VAL A 151 -7.56 -2.23 -15.31
C VAL A 151 -7.93 -2.05 -13.86
N HIS A 152 -7.13 -2.64 -12.97
CA HIS A 152 -7.27 -2.55 -11.53
C HIS A 152 -6.25 -1.57 -10.98
N LEU A 153 -6.76 -0.51 -10.35
CA LEU A 153 -6.00 0.47 -9.57
C LEU A 153 -6.36 0.31 -8.09
N THR A 154 -5.45 0.66 -7.20
CA THR A 154 -5.67 0.64 -5.76
C THR A 154 -4.52 1.35 -5.07
N ASP A 155 -4.76 1.86 -3.87
CA ASP A 155 -3.73 2.46 -3.02
C ASP A 155 -2.97 3.57 -3.76
N LEU A 156 -3.70 4.43 -4.49
CA LEU A 156 -3.11 5.54 -5.23
C LEU A 156 -2.50 6.57 -4.29
N HIS A 157 -3.08 6.76 -3.10
CA HIS A 157 -2.58 7.65 -2.05
C HIS A 157 -2.22 9.05 -2.57
N THR A 158 -3.14 9.65 -3.34
CA THR A 158 -3.01 11.05 -3.79
C THR A 158 -2.76 11.95 -2.60
N SER A 159 -1.59 12.59 -2.55
CA SER A 159 -1.07 13.21 -1.33
C SER A 159 -0.04 14.28 -1.67
N ARG A 160 0.57 14.89 -0.65
CA ARG A 160 1.75 15.76 -0.85
C ARG A 160 2.95 15.00 -1.43
N LEU A 161 2.99 13.67 -1.30
CA LEU A 161 4.02 12.84 -1.89
C LEU A 161 3.71 12.48 -3.34
N LEU A 162 2.46 12.08 -3.61
CA LEU A 162 1.97 11.64 -4.92
C LEU A 162 0.99 12.67 -5.48
N GLN A 163 1.56 13.66 -6.17
CA GLN A 163 0.87 14.88 -6.60
C GLN A 163 0.28 14.76 -8.02
N GLY A 164 -0.40 15.81 -8.48
CA GLY A 164 -1.07 15.88 -9.79
C GLY A 164 -0.27 15.36 -10.98
N PRO A 165 1.02 15.71 -11.17
CA PRO A 165 1.83 15.17 -12.27
C PRO A 165 2.01 13.65 -12.22
N TRP A 166 2.19 13.09 -11.01
CA TRP A 166 2.27 11.65 -10.83
C TRP A 166 0.92 10.99 -11.12
N MET A 167 -0.16 11.56 -10.60
CA MET A 167 -1.51 11.05 -10.84
C MET A 167 -1.85 11.06 -12.34
N ARG A 168 -1.51 12.15 -13.04
CA ARG A 168 -1.66 12.25 -14.50
C ARG A 168 -0.95 11.11 -15.21
N ALA A 169 0.31 10.84 -14.87
CA ALA A 169 1.07 9.76 -15.48
C ALA A 169 0.47 8.36 -15.22
N VAL A 170 -0.12 8.14 -14.03
CA VAL A 170 -0.85 6.90 -13.71
C VAL A 170 -2.12 6.77 -14.53
N VAL A 171 -2.92 7.84 -14.65
CA VAL A 171 -4.14 7.86 -15.45
C VAL A 171 -3.83 7.63 -16.93
N ASP A 172 -2.81 8.31 -17.47
CA ASP A 172 -2.39 8.14 -18.86
C ASP A 172 -1.92 6.71 -19.12
N ARG A 173 -1.17 6.11 -18.19
CA ARG A 173 -0.77 4.72 -18.27
C ARG A 173 -1.97 3.78 -18.22
N ALA A 174 -2.90 3.97 -17.29
CA ALA A 174 -4.12 3.15 -17.17
C ALA A 174 -4.96 3.19 -18.46
N ASN A 175 -5.18 4.38 -19.02
CA ASN A 175 -5.91 4.57 -20.27
C ASN A 175 -5.20 3.95 -21.47
N SER A 176 -3.86 3.98 -21.51
CA SER A 176 -3.07 3.37 -22.59
C SER A 176 -3.23 1.86 -22.72
N LEU A 177 -3.82 1.21 -21.71
CA LEU A 177 -4.06 -0.25 -21.69
C LEU A 177 -5.36 -0.65 -22.40
N ASP A 178 -6.11 0.31 -22.96
CA ASP A 178 -7.39 0.10 -23.63
C ASP A 178 -8.36 -0.77 -22.79
N PRO A 179 -8.69 -0.33 -21.55
CA PRO A 179 -9.55 -1.08 -20.66
C PRO A 179 -11.02 -1.03 -21.11
N ALA A 180 -11.69 -2.18 -21.05
CA ALA A 180 -13.14 -2.21 -21.10
C ALA A 180 -13.75 -1.72 -19.78
N LEU A 181 -13.08 -1.98 -18.66
CA LEU A 181 -13.51 -1.59 -17.31
C LEU A 181 -12.30 -1.08 -16.53
N ILE A 182 -12.49 -0.01 -15.74
CA ILE A 182 -11.53 0.36 -14.69
C ILE A 182 -12.20 0.13 -13.34
N VAL A 183 -11.47 -0.52 -12.43
CA VAL A 183 -11.90 -0.74 -11.05
C VAL A 183 -10.86 -0.22 -10.07
N ILE A 184 -11.31 0.37 -8.97
CA ILE A 184 -10.45 0.97 -7.94
C ILE A 184 -10.78 0.37 -6.57
N SER A 185 -9.89 -0.46 -6.01
CA SER A 185 -10.18 -1.17 -4.75
C SER A 185 -9.76 -0.41 -3.49
N GLY A 186 -9.97 0.91 -3.42
CA GLY A 186 -9.74 1.72 -2.22
C GLY A 186 -8.41 2.48 -2.15
N ASP A 187 -8.31 3.31 -1.11
CA ASP A 187 -7.17 4.19 -0.78
C ASP A 187 -6.72 5.07 -1.95
N LEU A 188 -7.64 5.86 -2.48
CA LEU A 188 -7.38 6.76 -3.59
C LEU A 188 -6.57 7.99 -3.13
N VAL A 189 -6.80 8.45 -1.90
CA VAL A 189 -6.37 9.78 -1.44
C VAL A 189 -6.00 9.80 0.04
N ASP A 190 -5.08 10.71 0.41
CA ASP A 190 -4.72 11.00 1.79
C ASP A 190 -4.95 12.48 2.13
N GLY A 191 -5.77 12.75 3.15
CA GLY A 191 -6.11 14.12 3.58
C GLY A 191 -7.43 14.60 3.01
N THR A 192 -7.71 15.91 3.06
CA THR A 192 -9.01 16.45 2.65
C THR A 192 -9.03 16.82 1.15
N PRO A 193 -10.22 16.89 0.51
CA PRO A 193 -10.33 17.36 -0.86
C PRO A 193 -9.69 18.73 -1.11
N GLU A 194 -9.82 19.67 -0.17
CA GLU A 194 -9.25 21.01 -0.30
C GLU A 194 -7.72 20.96 -0.35
N ALA A 195 -7.10 20.13 0.49
CA ALA A 195 -5.65 19.96 0.49
C ALA A 195 -5.16 19.36 -0.84
N ARG A 196 -5.95 18.46 -1.43
CA ARG A 196 -5.62 17.69 -2.64
C ARG A 196 -6.21 18.28 -3.94
N ALA A 197 -6.76 19.49 -3.90
CA ALA A 197 -7.52 20.07 -5.02
C ALA A 197 -6.75 20.15 -6.34
N ASN A 198 -5.42 20.25 -6.27
CA ASN A 198 -4.55 20.29 -7.46
C ASN A 198 -4.05 18.90 -7.91
N ASP A 199 -4.35 17.84 -7.16
CA ASP A 199 -3.70 16.54 -7.30
C ASP A 199 -4.64 15.44 -7.79
N PHE A 200 -5.90 15.43 -7.33
CA PHE A 200 -6.90 14.46 -7.79
C PHE A 200 -7.58 14.76 -9.15
N PRO A 201 -7.62 15.99 -9.71
CA PRO A 201 -8.37 16.25 -10.94
C PRO A 201 -8.08 15.32 -12.12
N PRO A 202 -6.84 14.81 -12.32
CA PRO A 202 -6.59 13.83 -13.37
C PRO A 202 -7.44 12.56 -13.34
N LEU A 203 -7.97 12.16 -12.18
CA LEU A 203 -8.83 10.98 -12.06
C LEU A 203 -10.10 11.08 -12.91
N ALA A 204 -10.60 12.30 -13.21
CA ALA A 204 -11.75 12.50 -14.10
C ALA A 204 -11.48 12.04 -15.54
N ASP A 205 -10.21 11.90 -15.93
CA ASP A 205 -9.83 11.49 -17.28
C ASP A 205 -9.65 9.97 -17.42
N LEU A 206 -9.94 9.18 -16.38
CA LEU A 206 -10.00 7.72 -16.50
C LEU A 206 -11.11 7.33 -17.48
N ARG A 207 -10.77 6.52 -18.50
CA ARG A 207 -11.68 6.17 -19.59
C ARG A 207 -11.74 4.66 -19.76
N ALA A 208 -12.95 4.12 -19.68
CA ALA A 208 -13.26 2.73 -19.94
C ALA A 208 -14.69 2.63 -20.49
N THR A 209 -14.91 1.77 -21.48
CA THR A 209 -16.19 1.66 -22.20
C THR A 209 -17.35 1.30 -21.27
N ASP A 210 -17.13 0.40 -20.31
CA ASP A 210 -18.15 -0.09 -19.38
C ASP A 210 -18.12 0.66 -18.03
N GLY A 211 -17.31 1.71 -17.93
CA GLY A 211 -17.27 2.64 -16.80
C GLY A 211 -16.09 2.45 -15.84
N VAL A 212 -16.06 3.34 -14.84
CA VAL A 212 -15.05 3.36 -13.77
C VAL A 212 -15.77 3.15 -12.44
N TYR A 213 -15.43 2.09 -11.73
CA TYR A 213 -16.03 1.74 -10.45
C TYR A 213 -14.99 1.76 -9.34
N GLY A 214 -15.39 2.07 -8.12
CA GLY A 214 -14.48 2.04 -6.98
C GLY A 214 -15.15 1.68 -5.67
N VAL A 215 -14.34 1.39 -4.66
CA VAL A 215 -14.76 1.27 -3.25
C VAL A 215 -13.87 2.17 -2.40
N PRO A 216 -14.33 2.65 -1.24
CA PRO A 216 -13.46 3.33 -0.30
C PRO A 216 -12.49 2.34 0.35
N GLY A 217 -11.25 2.76 0.55
CA GLY A 217 -10.32 2.12 1.48
C GLY A 217 -10.37 2.81 2.83
N ASN A 218 -9.49 2.42 3.76
CA ASN A 218 -9.51 2.98 5.10
C ASN A 218 -9.07 4.45 5.16
N HIS A 219 -8.31 4.94 4.18
CA HIS A 219 -7.81 6.31 4.18
C HIS A 219 -8.88 7.35 3.89
N GLU A 220 -9.89 7.02 3.09
CA GLU A 220 -11.06 7.89 2.92
C GLU A 220 -11.80 8.11 4.25
N TYR A 221 -11.93 7.07 5.08
CA TYR A 221 -12.54 7.15 6.42
C TYR A 221 -11.68 7.88 7.46
N TYR A 222 -10.36 7.92 7.28
CA TYR A 222 -9.45 8.63 8.18
C TYR A 222 -9.44 10.14 7.94
N ALA A 223 -9.86 10.58 6.76
CA ALA A 223 -9.84 11.98 6.38
C ALA A 223 -11.24 12.60 6.35
N ALA A 224 -11.93 12.51 5.21
CA ALA A 224 -13.17 13.24 4.92
C ALA A 224 -14.12 12.41 4.07
N TYR A 225 -14.42 11.19 4.51
CA TYR A 225 -15.18 10.17 3.78
C TYR A 225 -16.33 10.73 2.94
N GLY A 226 -17.34 11.35 3.57
CA GLY A 226 -18.51 11.85 2.84
C GLY A 226 -18.18 12.88 1.75
N GLN A 227 -17.16 13.72 1.95
CA GLN A 227 -16.72 14.69 0.93
C GLN A 227 -16.02 13.98 -0.22
N TRP A 228 -15.15 13.02 0.08
CA TRP A 228 -14.46 12.23 -0.94
C TRP A 228 -15.41 11.40 -1.79
N MET A 229 -16.43 10.78 -1.19
CA MET A 229 -17.44 10.04 -1.94
C MET A 229 -18.19 10.93 -2.93
N ASN A 230 -18.47 12.18 -2.55
CA ASN A 230 -19.06 13.17 -3.47
C ASN A 230 -18.08 13.55 -4.58
N VAL A 231 -16.82 13.85 -4.24
CA VAL A 231 -15.78 14.19 -5.22
C VAL A 231 -15.59 13.07 -6.24
N PHE A 232 -15.45 11.81 -5.80
CA PHE A 232 -15.27 10.69 -6.72
C PHE A 232 -16.46 10.50 -7.66
N ARG A 233 -17.69 10.67 -7.16
CA ARG A 233 -18.88 10.67 -8.01
C ARG A 233 -18.82 11.78 -9.05
N ASP A 234 -18.44 12.99 -8.66
CA ASP A 234 -18.38 14.15 -9.55
C ASP A 234 -17.25 14.01 -10.60
N LEU A 235 -16.20 13.22 -10.30
CA LEU A 235 -15.16 12.81 -11.24
C LEU A 235 -15.59 11.65 -12.17
N GLY A 236 -16.82 11.15 -12.04
CA GLY A 236 -17.34 10.04 -12.85
C GLY A 236 -16.97 8.63 -12.36
N ILE A 237 -16.43 8.51 -11.14
CA ILE A 237 -16.14 7.21 -10.51
C ILE A 237 -17.39 6.77 -9.73
N ARG A 238 -18.00 5.66 -10.14
CA ARG A 238 -19.14 5.10 -9.42
C ARG A 238 -18.64 4.31 -8.20
N MET A 239 -18.85 4.86 -7.02
CA MET A 239 -18.45 4.23 -5.77
C MET A 239 -19.49 3.19 -5.31
N LEU A 240 -19.10 1.92 -5.26
CA LEU A 240 -19.93 0.78 -4.91
C LEU A 240 -19.80 0.45 -3.42
N VAL A 241 -20.61 1.06 -2.55
CA VAL A 241 -20.57 0.80 -1.11
C VAL A 241 -21.71 -0.14 -0.68
N ASN A 242 -21.38 -1.43 -0.52
CA ASN A 242 -22.34 -2.51 -0.28
C ASN A 242 -23.44 -2.56 -1.36
N GLU A 243 -23.02 -2.40 -2.62
CA GLU A 243 -23.88 -2.44 -3.80
C GLU A 243 -23.14 -3.07 -4.99
N HIS A 244 -23.86 -3.25 -6.09
CA HIS A 244 -23.27 -3.74 -7.33
C HIS A 244 -23.78 -2.96 -8.55
N ALA A 245 -23.02 -3.11 -9.63
CA ALA A 245 -23.41 -2.78 -10.99
C ALA A 245 -23.37 -4.05 -11.85
N VAL A 246 -24.20 -4.09 -12.89
CA VAL A 246 -24.23 -5.19 -13.86
C VAL A 246 -23.73 -4.66 -15.20
N VAL A 247 -22.55 -5.13 -15.61
CA VAL A 247 -22.04 -4.88 -16.96
C VAL A 247 -22.64 -5.93 -17.89
N ARG A 248 -23.28 -5.49 -18.97
CA ARG A 248 -23.92 -6.38 -19.96
C ARG A 248 -23.20 -6.28 -21.30
N ARG A 249 -22.88 -7.43 -21.90
CA ARG A 249 -22.29 -7.53 -23.24
C ARG A 249 -22.94 -8.68 -23.99
N GLY A 250 -23.60 -8.38 -25.11
CA GLY A 250 -24.46 -9.34 -25.78
C GLY A 250 -25.49 -9.92 -24.81
N ASP A 251 -25.59 -11.25 -24.76
CA ASP A 251 -26.47 -11.97 -23.83
C ASP A 251 -25.81 -12.28 -22.47
N GLY A 252 -24.55 -11.87 -22.27
CA GLY A 252 -23.79 -12.11 -21.05
C GLY A 252 -23.87 -10.96 -20.05
N ALA A 253 -23.70 -11.29 -18.77
CA ALA A 253 -23.60 -10.32 -17.68
C ALA A 253 -22.38 -10.62 -16.78
N LEU A 254 -21.75 -9.56 -16.28
CA LEU A 254 -20.74 -9.58 -15.24
C LEU A 254 -21.20 -8.65 -14.11
N VAL A 255 -21.25 -9.17 -12.88
CA VAL A 255 -21.56 -8.36 -11.70
C VAL A 255 -20.27 -7.77 -11.17
N VAL A 256 -20.23 -6.44 -11.05
CA VAL A 256 -19.15 -5.71 -10.37
C VAL A 256 -19.73 -5.24 -9.05
N ALA A 257 -19.30 -5.86 -7.95
CA ALA A 257 -19.78 -5.57 -6.61
C ALA A 257 -18.70 -4.87 -5.78
N GLY A 258 -19.11 -4.08 -4.80
CA GLY A 258 -18.20 -3.44 -3.86
C GLY A 258 -18.78 -3.43 -2.45
N VAL A 259 -17.90 -3.48 -1.45
CA VAL A 259 -18.25 -3.37 -0.02
C VAL A 259 -17.55 -2.18 0.63
N ALA A 260 -18.13 -1.69 1.73
CA ALA A 260 -17.50 -0.68 2.58
C ALA A 260 -16.24 -1.23 3.29
N ASP A 261 -15.32 -0.36 3.74
CA ASP A 261 -14.14 -0.82 4.50
C ASP A 261 -14.51 -1.24 5.93
N GLN A 262 -13.79 -2.23 6.46
CA GLN A 262 -13.95 -2.71 7.83
C GLN A 262 -13.82 -1.61 8.90
N VAL A 263 -13.13 -0.50 8.61
CA VAL A 263 -12.97 0.60 9.56
C VAL A 263 -14.20 1.50 9.67
N GLY A 264 -15.12 1.45 8.71
CA GLY A 264 -16.31 2.30 8.63
C GLY A 264 -17.07 2.46 9.96
N PRO A 265 -17.45 1.35 10.64
CA PRO A 265 -18.19 1.41 11.90
C PRO A 265 -17.46 2.18 13.02
N THR A 266 -16.13 2.08 13.07
CA THR A 266 -15.32 2.82 14.06
C THR A 266 -15.22 4.32 13.76
N ARG A 267 -15.67 4.73 12.58
CA ARG A 267 -15.70 6.11 12.08
C ARG A 267 -17.13 6.64 11.94
N GLY A 268 -18.14 5.91 12.42
CA GLY A 268 -19.54 6.31 12.35
C GLY A 268 -20.22 6.03 11.00
N GLU A 269 -19.58 5.25 10.14
CA GLU A 269 -20.07 4.86 8.81
C GLU A 269 -20.45 3.37 8.78
N ILE A 270 -21.06 2.91 7.69
CA ILE A 270 -21.40 1.49 7.52
C ILE A 270 -20.15 0.62 7.29
N GLY A 271 -20.20 -0.64 7.74
CA GLY A 271 -19.17 -1.65 7.49
C GLY A 271 -19.48 -2.54 6.28
N PRO A 272 -18.57 -3.46 5.92
CA PRO A 272 -18.74 -4.35 4.78
C PRO A 272 -19.97 -5.25 4.95
N ASP A 273 -20.79 -5.31 3.91
CA ASP A 273 -21.95 -6.19 3.83
C ASP A 273 -22.08 -6.74 2.40
N ILE A 274 -21.49 -7.92 2.17
CA ILE A 274 -21.53 -8.58 0.87
C ILE A 274 -22.93 -9.13 0.54
N GLY A 275 -23.73 -9.50 1.55
CA GLY A 275 -25.10 -9.96 1.34
C GLY A 275 -25.94 -8.86 0.70
N ARG A 276 -25.83 -7.64 1.22
CA ARG A 276 -26.44 -6.45 0.63
C ARG A 276 -25.83 -6.10 -0.73
N ALA A 277 -24.51 -6.19 -0.89
CA ALA A 277 -23.84 -5.90 -2.16
C ALA A 277 -24.36 -6.78 -3.30
N LEU A 278 -24.67 -8.06 -3.01
CA LEU A 278 -25.09 -9.05 -3.99
C LEU A 278 -26.61 -9.24 -4.07
N ALA A 279 -27.38 -8.54 -3.25
CA ALA A 279 -28.84 -8.64 -3.25
C ALA A 279 -29.42 -8.24 -4.61
N GLY A 280 -30.23 -9.12 -5.21
CA GLY A 280 -30.90 -8.86 -6.50
C GLY A 280 -30.00 -8.95 -7.73
N ARG A 281 -28.77 -9.47 -7.62
CA ARG A 281 -27.91 -9.71 -8.77
C ARG A 281 -28.54 -10.74 -9.73
N PRO A 282 -28.24 -10.69 -11.04
CA PRO A 282 -28.67 -11.73 -11.98
C PRO A 282 -28.10 -13.10 -11.59
N ASP A 283 -28.95 -14.12 -11.62
CA ASP A 283 -28.53 -15.50 -11.34
C ASP A 283 -27.51 -15.99 -12.37
N GLY A 284 -26.50 -16.72 -11.89
CA GLY A 284 -25.46 -17.33 -12.75
C GLY A 284 -24.45 -16.35 -13.35
N ALA A 285 -24.61 -15.04 -13.18
CA ALA A 285 -23.62 -14.06 -13.63
C ALA A 285 -22.39 -14.09 -12.71
N PRO A 286 -21.15 -14.19 -13.25
CA PRO A 286 -19.95 -14.15 -12.44
C PRO A 286 -19.80 -12.83 -11.68
N VAL A 287 -19.16 -12.89 -10.52
CA VAL A 287 -19.05 -11.76 -9.61
C VAL A 287 -17.59 -11.37 -9.38
N LEU A 288 -17.27 -10.17 -9.87
CA LEU A 288 -16.07 -9.43 -9.55
C LEU A 288 -16.34 -8.54 -8.33
N LEU A 289 -15.76 -8.89 -7.19
CA LEU A 289 -15.87 -8.16 -5.94
C LEU A 289 -14.66 -7.24 -5.73
N LEU A 290 -14.94 -5.99 -5.38
CA LEU A 290 -13.99 -5.04 -4.84
C LEU A 290 -14.15 -5.00 -3.32
N ASP A 291 -13.13 -5.46 -2.61
CA ASP A 291 -13.02 -5.34 -1.15
C ASP A 291 -11.60 -4.85 -0.88
N HIS A 292 -11.47 -3.66 -0.31
CA HIS A 292 -10.16 -3.03 -0.13
C HIS A 292 -9.20 -3.94 0.66
N ARG A 293 -9.72 -4.66 1.66
CA ARG A 293 -8.93 -5.57 2.49
C ARG A 293 -9.12 -7.03 2.06
N PRO A 294 -8.04 -7.82 2.01
CA PRO A 294 -8.14 -9.22 1.61
C PRO A 294 -8.68 -10.14 2.71
N GLY A 295 -8.76 -9.68 3.96
CA GLY A 295 -9.02 -10.52 5.13
C GLY A 295 -10.37 -11.25 5.15
N ASN A 296 -11.37 -10.75 4.40
CA ASN A 296 -12.72 -11.33 4.30
C ASN A 296 -12.86 -12.36 3.16
N ALA A 297 -11.79 -12.71 2.44
CA ALA A 297 -11.89 -13.47 1.19
C ALA A 297 -12.66 -14.81 1.32
N GLN A 298 -12.49 -15.56 2.41
CA GLN A 298 -13.25 -16.79 2.62
C GLN A 298 -14.76 -16.53 2.76
N ALA A 299 -15.15 -15.52 3.55
CA ALA A 299 -16.55 -15.15 3.73
C ALA A 299 -17.15 -14.61 2.41
N ASN A 300 -16.38 -13.82 1.68
CA ASN A 300 -16.79 -13.25 0.41
C ASN A 300 -17.02 -14.34 -0.65
N ARG A 301 -16.12 -15.33 -0.71
CA ARG A 301 -16.29 -16.52 -1.54
C ARG A 301 -17.54 -17.31 -1.16
N ALA A 302 -17.79 -17.52 0.12
CA ALA A 302 -18.96 -18.26 0.61
C ALA A 302 -20.28 -17.56 0.24
N ALA A 303 -20.29 -16.23 0.17
CA ALA A 303 -21.44 -15.46 -0.30
C ALA A 303 -21.55 -15.36 -1.85
N GLY A 304 -20.60 -15.95 -2.59
CA GLY A 304 -20.66 -16.11 -4.03
C GLY A 304 -19.87 -15.10 -4.85
N ALA A 305 -18.76 -14.57 -4.33
CA ALA A 305 -17.75 -13.91 -5.16
C ALA A 305 -16.91 -14.94 -5.94
N ASP A 306 -16.64 -14.66 -7.23
CA ASP A 306 -15.83 -15.52 -8.11
C ASP A 306 -14.41 -14.96 -8.32
N ILE A 307 -14.30 -13.64 -8.25
CA ILE A 307 -13.04 -12.90 -8.24
C ILE A 307 -13.13 -11.86 -7.13
N GLN A 308 -12.08 -11.73 -6.32
CA GLN A 308 -11.91 -10.60 -5.40
C GLN A 308 -10.63 -9.84 -5.74
N LEU A 309 -10.75 -8.52 -5.85
CA LEU A 309 -9.63 -7.60 -6.02
C LEU A 309 -9.48 -6.76 -4.75
N SER A 310 -8.28 -6.76 -4.20
CA SER A 310 -7.93 -6.07 -2.95
C SER A 310 -6.61 -5.31 -3.08
N GLY A 311 -6.42 -4.36 -2.16
CA GLY A 311 -5.20 -3.57 -1.98
C GLY A 311 -4.71 -3.66 -0.54
N HIS A 312 -4.53 -2.51 0.11
CA HIS A 312 -4.33 -2.31 1.56
C HIS A 312 -2.96 -2.73 2.11
N THR A 313 -2.43 -3.84 1.63
CA THR A 313 -1.23 -4.47 2.20
C THR A 313 0.08 -3.83 1.70
N HIS A 314 -0.01 -3.11 0.58
CA HIS A 314 1.11 -2.60 -0.21
C HIS A 314 2.22 -3.63 -0.53
N GLY A 315 1.86 -4.92 -0.58
CA GLY A 315 2.83 -6.00 -0.72
C GLY A 315 3.76 -6.18 0.48
N GLY A 316 3.47 -5.55 1.62
CA GLY A 316 4.28 -5.62 2.84
C GLY A 316 5.42 -4.61 2.92
N HIS A 317 5.50 -3.62 2.01
CA HIS A 317 6.55 -2.58 1.93
C HIS A 317 7.98 -3.07 1.63
N ALA A 318 8.41 -4.19 2.19
CA ALA A 318 9.68 -4.81 1.88
C ALA A 318 9.61 -6.33 2.07
N ARG A 319 10.39 -7.07 1.28
CA ARG A 319 10.58 -8.52 1.51
C ARG A 319 11.06 -8.78 2.94
N GLY A 320 10.38 -9.70 3.63
CA GLY A 320 10.58 -10.01 5.04
C GLY A 320 9.57 -9.32 5.98
N LEU A 321 9.16 -8.09 5.67
CA LEU A 321 8.10 -7.38 6.43
C LEU A 321 6.70 -7.89 6.06
N ASP A 322 6.55 -8.47 4.87
CA ASP A 322 5.36 -9.18 4.42
C ASP A 322 4.88 -10.25 5.39
N LEU A 323 5.79 -10.93 6.12
CA LEU A 323 5.41 -11.91 7.14
C LEU A 323 4.60 -11.30 8.30
N MET A 324 4.93 -10.07 8.72
CA MET A 324 4.18 -9.38 9.77
C MET A 324 2.84 -8.88 9.24
N VAL A 325 2.81 -8.41 7.99
CA VAL A 325 1.58 -7.94 7.33
C VAL A 325 0.61 -9.10 7.08
N ALA A 326 1.13 -10.28 6.72
CA ALA A 326 0.34 -11.49 6.52
C ALA A 326 -0.47 -11.85 7.78
N ALA A 327 0.14 -11.77 8.96
CA ALA A 327 -0.52 -12.08 10.23
C ALA A 327 -1.75 -11.19 10.51
N ALA A 328 -1.73 -9.95 10.02
CA ALA A 328 -2.85 -9.01 10.17
C ALA A 328 -3.91 -9.12 9.06
N ASN A 329 -3.65 -9.89 8.00
CA ASN A 329 -4.47 -9.94 6.78
C ASN A 329 -4.85 -11.38 6.39
N SER A 330 -5.06 -12.25 7.39
CA SER A 330 -5.45 -13.65 7.19
C SER A 330 -4.49 -14.45 6.28
N GLY A 331 -3.21 -14.08 6.26
CA GLY A 331 -2.18 -14.70 5.43
C GLY A 331 -2.04 -14.11 4.03
N PHE A 332 -2.91 -13.19 3.62
CA PHE A 332 -2.91 -12.58 2.29
C PHE A 332 -2.10 -11.29 2.27
N VAL A 333 -1.17 -11.15 1.31
CA VAL A 333 -0.29 -9.97 1.21
C VAL A 333 -0.09 -9.50 -0.22
N SER A 334 0.24 -10.37 -1.17
CA SER A 334 0.66 -9.94 -2.50
C SER A 334 0.41 -11.01 -3.55
N GLY A 335 -0.16 -10.60 -4.67
CA GLY A 335 -0.38 -11.43 -5.84
C GLY A 335 -1.63 -12.31 -5.75
N ARG A 336 -1.61 -13.42 -6.49
CA ARG A 336 -2.76 -14.29 -6.71
C ARG A 336 -2.86 -15.37 -5.62
N TYR A 337 -4.06 -15.57 -5.12
CA TYR A 337 -4.45 -16.66 -4.23
C TYR A 337 -5.69 -17.38 -4.78
N ALA A 338 -5.80 -18.67 -4.51
CA ALA A 338 -7.00 -19.45 -4.75
C ALA A 338 -7.73 -19.65 -3.41
N VAL A 339 -9.01 -19.26 -3.36
CA VAL A 339 -9.86 -19.35 -2.17
C VAL A 339 -11.13 -20.09 -2.56
N ASP A 340 -11.19 -21.39 -2.29
CA ASP A 340 -12.32 -22.28 -2.60
C ASP A 340 -12.90 -22.12 -4.03
N GLY A 341 -12.01 -21.94 -5.01
CA GLY A 341 -12.35 -21.74 -6.42
C GLY A 341 -12.46 -20.28 -6.87
N MET A 342 -12.58 -19.31 -5.95
CA MET A 342 -12.42 -17.89 -6.29
C MET A 342 -10.95 -17.54 -6.48
N THR A 343 -10.69 -16.64 -7.42
CA THR A 343 -9.38 -15.98 -7.51
C THR A 343 -9.39 -14.72 -6.66
N LEU A 344 -8.58 -14.69 -5.60
CA LEU A 344 -8.24 -13.46 -4.89
C LEU A 344 -6.96 -12.88 -5.51
N TYR A 345 -6.96 -11.59 -5.83
CA TYR A 345 -5.75 -10.87 -6.20
C TYR A 345 -5.53 -9.70 -5.25
N VAL A 346 -4.39 -9.71 -4.55
CA VAL A 346 -3.96 -8.63 -3.66
C VAL A 346 -2.90 -7.83 -4.38
N SER A 347 -3.27 -6.66 -4.86
CA SER A 347 -2.34 -5.77 -5.55
C SER A 347 -1.34 -5.18 -4.57
N ASN A 348 -0.12 -4.94 -5.04
CA ASN A 348 0.85 -4.19 -4.26
C ASN A 348 0.51 -2.70 -4.15
N GLY A 349 -0.51 -2.23 -4.87
CA GLY A 349 -0.87 -0.82 -4.94
C GLY A 349 -0.10 -0.06 -6.01
N ALA A 350 -0.74 0.94 -6.59
CA ALA A 350 -0.13 1.85 -7.56
C ALA A 350 0.74 2.90 -6.83
N GLY A 351 0.23 3.49 -5.76
CA GLY A 351 0.96 4.44 -4.92
C GLY A 351 1.49 3.80 -3.65
N LEU A 352 1.78 4.65 -2.67
CA LEU A 352 2.09 4.25 -1.30
C LEU A 352 1.80 5.43 -0.37
N TRP A 353 1.21 5.15 0.78
CA TRP A 353 0.90 6.19 1.76
C TRP A 353 2.19 6.88 2.30
N PRO A 354 2.17 8.19 2.53
CA PRO A 354 3.35 9.00 2.83
C PRO A 354 3.94 8.75 4.23
N GLY A 355 3.22 8.04 5.10
CA GLY A 355 3.69 7.72 6.44
C GLY A 355 4.70 6.57 6.51
N PHE A 356 4.85 5.76 5.45
CA PHE A 356 5.96 4.82 5.34
C PHE A 356 6.31 4.55 3.86
N PRO A 357 6.89 5.54 3.15
CA PRO A 357 6.98 5.53 1.71
C PRO A 357 8.19 4.72 1.21
N ILE A 358 8.30 3.45 1.57
CA ILE A 358 9.43 2.58 1.18
C ILE A 358 8.94 1.31 0.53
N ARG A 359 9.51 0.99 -0.64
CA ARG A 359 9.33 -0.27 -1.38
C ARG A 359 10.65 -0.96 -1.67
N LEU A 360 10.88 -2.15 -1.11
CA LEU A 360 12.07 -2.96 -1.39
C LEU A 360 11.70 -4.40 -1.79
N GLY A 361 11.88 -4.73 -3.07
CA GLY A 361 11.56 -6.06 -3.62
C GLY A 361 10.07 -6.35 -3.77
N VAL A 362 9.23 -5.32 -3.69
CA VAL A 362 7.75 -5.35 -3.80
C VAL A 362 7.28 -4.20 -4.71
N PRO A 363 7.42 -4.35 -6.03
CA PRO A 363 7.14 -3.25 -6.97
C PRO A 363 5.67 -2.82 -6.89
N SER A 364 5.42 -1.53 -7.02
CA SER A 364 4.08 -1.00 -7.28
C SER A 364 3.60 -1.43 -8.67
N GLU A 365 2.29 -1.47 -8.86
CA GLU A 365 1.71 -1.95 -10.11
C GLU A 365 0.40 -1.24 -10.50
N ILE A 366 0.20 -1.16 -11.81
CA ILE A 366 -1.11 -1.00 -12.45
C ILE A 366 -1.45 -2.37 -13.05
N THR A 367 -2.51 -3.01 -12.61
CA THR A 367 -2.77 -4.40 -13.01
C THR A 367 -3.76 -4.45 -14.17
N ARG A 368 -3.33 -5.01 -15.30
CA ARG A 368 -4.21 -5.36 -16.42
C ARG A 368 -4.65 -6.81 -16.26
N ILE A 369 -5.93 -6.99 -16.01
CA ILE A 369 -6.56 -8.28 -15.82
C ILE A 369 -7.31 -8.66 -17.10
N THR A 370 -7.02 -9.85 -17.63
CA THR A 370 -7.75 -10.43 -18.76
C THR A 370 -8.58 -11.60 -18.27
N LEU A 371 -9.90 -11.54 -18.45
CA LEU A 371 -10.79 -12.63 -18.10
C LEU A 371 -10.73 -13.73 -19.16
N ARG A 372 -10.72 -14.98 -18.70
CA ARG A 372 -10.72 -16.20 -19.49
C ARG A 372 -11.77 -17.17 -18.97
N ALA A 373 -12.45 -17.90 -19.84
CA ALA A 373 -13.25 -19.03 -19.39
C ALA A 373 -12.37 -20.08 -18.69
N ALA A 374 -12.84 -20.61 -17.56
CA ALA A 374 -12.26 -21.82 -16.99
C ALA A 374 -12.65 -23.03 -17.85
N SER A 375 -11.67 -23.89 -18.14
CA SER A 375 -11.85 -25.16 -18.87
C SER A 375 -12.61 -26.20 -18.05
#